data_AF-A0A832AIV9-F1
#
_entry.id   AF-A0A832AIV9-F1
#
_cell.length_a   1.000
_cell.length_b   1.000
_cell.length_c   1.000
_cell.angle_alpha   90.00
_cell.angle_beta   90.00
_cell.angle_gamma   90.00
#
_symmetry.space_group_name_H-M   'P 1'
#
loop_
_entity.id
_entity.type
_entity.pdbx_description
1 polymer ?
#
loop_
_entity_poly.entity_id
_entity_poly.type
_entity_poly.pdbx_seq_one_letter_code
_entity_poly.pdbx_strand_id
1 'polypeptide(L)'
;MHQLWCEALWRFVRAPKLTEQRERQVNVVEAILDYIEPIDSVGQLADHYQSSAELCQRIALALYPNDSQLQDLRRTQDVAYALRYVELMTGHDLDPGGQLPCWIGEWAVF
;
A
#
# COMPACT_ATOMS: atom_id res chain seq x y z
N MET A 1 3.80 -12.50 6.59
CA MET A 1 3.08 -11.28 6.15
C MET A 1 3.80 -10.02 6.60
N HIS A 2 4.12 -9.86 7.88
CA HIS A 2 4.90 -8.71 8.37
C HIS A 2 6.16 -8.40 7.55
N GLN A 3 7.03 -9.39 7.31
CA GLN A 3 8.26 -9.19 6.52
C GLN A 3 7.99 -8.74 5.06
N LEU A 4 6.91 -9.25 4.45
CA LEU A 4 6.47 -8.85 3.10
C LEU A 4 6.03 -7.39 3.06
N TRP A 5 5.24 -6.98 4.07
CA TRP A 5 4.76 -5.60 4.21
C TRP A 5 5.91 -4.62 4.48
N CYS A 6 6.84 -4.96 5.37
CA CYS A 6 8.04 -4.16 5.62
C CYS A 6 8.90 -4.00 4.36
N GLU A 7 9.10 -5.08 3.59
CA GLU A 7 9.86 -5.05 2.33
C GLU A 7 9.18 -4.19 1.27
N ALA A 8 7.84 -4.30 1.13
CA ALA A 8 7.06 -3.47 0.22
C ALA A 8 7.12 -1.99 0.60
N LEU A 9 6.96 -1.68 1.89
CA LEU A 9 7.08 -0.33 2.43
C LEU A 9 8.47 0.26 2.19
N TRP A 10 9.53 -0.52 2.40
CA TRP A 10 10.90 -0.09 2.11
C TRP A 10 11.11 0.28 0.65
N ARG A 11 10.64 -0.56 -0.28
CA ARG A 11 10.70 -0.24 -1.71
C ARG A 11 9.92 1.02 -2.03
N PHE A 12 8.75 1.18 -1.43
CA PHE A 12 7.88 2.33 -1.65
C PHE A 12 8.51 3.63 -1.16
N VAL A 13 9.10 3.64 0.03
CA VAL A 13 9.73 4.85 0.62
C VAL A 13 10.98 5.27 -0.16
N ARG A 14 11.73 4.30 -0.72
CA ARG A 14 12.97 4.57 -1.47
C ARG A 14 12.77 4.82 -2.97
N ALA A 15 11.58 4.60 -3.50
CA ALA A 15 11.29 4.81 -4.91
C ALA A 15 11.47 6.30 -5.29
N PRO A 16 11.98 6.60 -6.49
CA PRO A 16 12.11 7.98 -6.95
C PRO A 16 10.73 8.65 -7.06
N LYS A 17 10.63 9.87 -6.53
CA LYS A 17 9.35 10.61 -6.38
C LYS A 17 8.78 11.22 -7.66
N LEU A 18 9.54 11.23 -8.77
CA LEU A 18 9.30 12.12 -9.91
C LEU A 18 9.02 11.36 -11.21
N THR A 19 8.16 10.34 -11.18
CA THR A 19 7.70 9.68 -12.40
C THR A 19 6.18 9.60 -12.43
N GLU A 20 5.59 9.74 -13.62
CA GLU A 20 4.14 9.55 -13.84
C GLU A 20 3.66 8.16 -13.36
N GLN A 21 4.54 7.16 -13.50
CA GLN A 21 4.30 5.81 -12.98
C GLN A 21 4.17 5.79 -11.45
N ARG A 22 4.91 6.64 -10.74
CA ARG A 22 4.83 6.75 -9.28
C ARG A 22 3.51 7.38 -8.84
N GLU A 23 3.06 8.43 -9.52
CA GLU A 23 1.76 9.06 -9.25
C GLU A 23 0.62 8.05 -9.43
N ARG A 24 0.66 7.25 -10.51
CA ARG A 24 -0.34 6.19 -10.73
C ARG A 24 -0.29 5.12 -9.63
N GLN A 25 0.90 4.72 -9.22
CA GLN A 25 1.09 3.77 -8.11
C GLN A 25 0.48 4.32 -6.81
N VAL A 26 0.76 5.58 -6.47
CA VAL A 26 0.21 6.25 -5.28
C VAL A 26 -1.32 6.24 -5.31
N ASN A 27 -1.94 6.64 -6.43
CA ASN A 27 -3.40 6.69 -6.54
C ASN A 27 -4.04 5.30 -6.33
N VAL A 28 -3.37 4.24 -6.78
CA VAL A 28 -3.83 2.86 -6.53
C VAL A 28 -3.65 2.48 -5.06
N VAL A 29 -2.52 2.85 -4.42
CA VAL A 29 -2.30 2.62 -2.99
C VAL A 29 -3.36 3.33 -2.15
N GLU A 30 -3.63 4.60 -2.43
CA GLU A 30 -4.67 5.40 -1.76
C GLU A 30 -6.04 4.73 -1.88
N ALA A 31 -6.44 4.36 -3.10
CA ALA A 31 -7.73 3.71 -3.32
C ALA A 31 -7.86 2.35 -2.61
N ILE A 32 -6.76 1.60 -2.46
CA ILE A 32 -6.75 0.36 -1.66
C ILE A 32 -6.81 0.70 -0.17
N LEU A 33 -6.07 1.71 0.28
CA LEU A 33 -6.02 2.16 1.67
C LEU A 33 -7.41 2.61 2.13
N ASP A 34 -8.10 3.44 1.35
CA ASP A 34 -9.49 3.86 1.59
C ASP A 34 -10.45 2.66 1.69
N TYR A 35 -10.24 1.65 0.84
CA TYR A 35 -11.08 0.44 0.88
C TYR A 35 -10.88 -0.38 2.16
N ILE A 36 -9.66 -0.41 2.70
CA ILE A 36 -9.30 -1.18 3.91
C ILE A 36 -9.29 -0.32 5.18
N GLU A 37 -9.57 0.98 5.09
CA GLU A 37 -9.70 1.91 6.22
C GLU A 37 -10.65 1.40 7.31
N PRO A 38 -11.81 0.77 7.00
CA PRO A 38 -12.72 0.25 8.04
C PRO A 38 -12.19 -0.97 8.82
N ILE A 39 -10.99 -1.46 8.51
CA ILE A 39 -10.37 -2.58 9.21
C ILE A 39 -9.66 -2.06 10.46
N ASP A 40 -10.14 -2.46 11.63
CA ASP A 40 -9.72 -1.89 12.92
C ASP A 40 -8.72 -2.76 13.70
N SER A 41 -8.32 -3.92 13.14
CA SER A 41 -7.37 -4.80 13.81
C SER A 41 -6.42 -5.49 12.85
N VAL A 42 -5.21 -5.78 13.34
CA VAL A 42 -4.16 -6.49 12.57
C VAL A 42 -4.64 -7.90 12.15
N GLY A 43 -5.44 -8.56 12.98
CA GLY A 43 -6.02 -9.87 12.66
C GLY A 43 -6.98 -9.80 11.47
N GLN A 44 -7.93 -8.85 11.48
CA GLN A 44 -8.84 -8.64 10.35
C GLN A 44 -8.10 -8.21 9.09
N LEU A 45 -7.05 -7.39 9.22
CA LEU A 45 -6.22 -6.97 8.09
C LEU A 45 -5.50 -8.17 7.45
N ALA A 46 -4.98 -9.07 8.28
CA ALA A 46 -4.33 -10.30 7.85
C ALA A 46 -5.30 -11.24 7.10
N ASP A 47 -6.51 -11.44 7.64
CA ASP A 47 -7.54 -12.29 7.03
C ASP A 47 -8.05 -11.70 5.71
N HIS A 48 -8.25 -10.37 5.69
CA HIS A 48 -8.67 -9.65 4.49
C HIS A 48 -7.59 -9.72 3.40
N TYR A 49 -6.31 -9.53 3.75
CA TYR A 49 -5.20 -9.62 2.79
C TYR A 49 -5.18 -10.97 2.06
N GLN A 50 -5.37 -12.07 2.78
CA GLN A 50 -5.36 -13.41 2.21
C GLN A 50 -6.55 -13.68 1.29
N SER A 51 -7.71 -13.10 1.59
CA SER A 51 -8.94 -13.26 0.81
C SER A 51 -9.06 -12.28 -0.36
N SER A 52 -8.21 -11.24 -0.40
CA SER A 52 -8.35 -10.10 -1.32
C SER A 52 -7.31 -10.07 -2.45
N ALA A 53 -6.86 -11.23 -2.92
CA ALA A 53 -5.82 -11.32 -3.95
C ALA A 53 -6.16 -10.59 -5.28
N GLU A 54 -7.45 -10.41 -5.58
CA GLU A 54 -7.94 -9.75 -6.80
C GLU A 54 -8.32 -8.27 -6.58
N LEU A 55 -8.37 -7.79 -5.33
CA LEU A 55 -8.86 -6.45 -4.99
C LEU A 55 -8.02 -5.36 -5.66
N CYS A 56 -6.69 -5.46 -5.54
CA CYS A 56 -5.78 -4.49 -6.14
C CYS A 56 -5.91 -4.45 -7.67
N GLN A 57 -6.16 -5.59 -8.31
CA GLN A 57 -6.37 -5.65 -9.75
C GLN A 57 -7.66 -4.99 -10.19
N ARG A 58 -8.74 -5.19 -9.44
CA ARG A 58 -10.02 -4.52 -9.72
C ARG A 58 -9.91 -3.01 -9.56
N ILE A 59 -9.25 -2.53 -8.49
CA ILE A 59 -9.05 -1.10 -8.24
C ILE A 59 -8.16 -0.48 -9.33
N ALA A 60 -7.05 -1.10 -9.67
CA ALA A 60 -6.15 -0.58 -10.70
C ALA A 60 -6.82 -0.54 -12.08
N LEU A 61 -7.59 -1.57 -12.46
CA LEU A 61 -8.35 -1.57 -13.71
C LEU A 61 -9.46 -0.52 -13.73
N ALA A 62 -10.06 -0.21 -12.58
CA ALA A 62 -11.08 0.85 -12.48
C ALA A 62 -10.47 2.25 -12.66
N LEU A 63 -9.29 2.49 -12.07
CA LEU A 63 -8.59 3.78 -12.19
C LEU A 63 -7.88 3.97 -13.53
N TYR A 64 -7.28 2.90 -14.07
CA TYR A 64 -6.44 2.94 -15.27
C TYR A 64 -6.74 1.75 -16.20
N PRO A 65 -7.94 1.73 -16.84
CA PRO A 65 -8.39 0.57 -17.63
C PRO A 65 -7.50 0.23 -18.83
N ASN A 66 -6.71 1.20 -19.33
CA ASN A 66 -5.84 1.05 -20.49
C ASN A 66 -4.36 0.85 -20.13
N ASP A 67 -4.01 0.77 -18.85
CA ASP A 67 -2.61 0.72 -18.41
C ASP A 67 -2.17 -0.72 -18.11
N SER A 68 -1.54 -1.34 -19.11
CA SER A 68 -0.96 -2.69 -18.97
C SER A 68 0.33 -2.71 -18.15
N GLN A 69 0.96 -1.56 -17.85
CA GLN A 69 2.20 -1.50 -17.08
C GLN A 69 1.95 -1.59 -15.58
N LEU A 70 0.72 -1.37 -15.13
CA LEU A 70 0.35 -1.55 -13.73
C LEU A 70 0.37 -3.01 -13.27
N GLN A 71 0.58 -4.00 -14.16
CA GLN A 71 0.51 -5.44 -13.89
C GLN A 71 1.37 -5.98 -12.73
N ASP A 72 2.37 -5.25 -12.23
CA ASP A 72 3.08 -5.60 -10.98
C ASP A 72 2.27 -5.17 -9.72
N LEU A 73 0.97 -5.46 -9.73
CA LEU A 73 -0.04 -5.00 -8.77
C LEU A 73 0.11 -5.56 -7.37
N ARG A 74 0.64 -6.79 -7.25
CA ARG A 74 0.81 -7.44 -5.95
C ARG A 74 1.64 -6.58 -5.00
N ARG A 75 2.68 -5.93 -5.51
CA ARG A 75 3.54 -5.05 -4.72
C ARG A 75 2.82 -3.79 -4.26
N THR A 76 1.86 -3.29 -5.02
CA THR A 76 1.06 -2.11 -4.67
C THR A 76 0.04 -2.44 -3.59
N GLN A 77 -0.56 -3.63 -3.64
CA GLN A 77 -1.35 -4.17 -2.54
C GLN A 77 -0.53 -4.27 -1.26
N ASP A 78 0.66 -4.86 -1.32
CA ASP A 78 1.52 -5.04 -0.16
C ASP A 78 1.84 -3.71 0.54
N VAL A 79 2.02 -2.63 -0.23
CA VAL A 79 2.25 -1.28 0.31
C VAL A 79 1.01 -0.75 1.05
N ALA A 80 -0.18 -0.84 0.46
CA ALA A 80 -1.39 -0.33 1.11
C ALA A 80 -1.66 -1.04 2.45
N TYR A 81 -1.47 -2.37 2.47
CA TYR A 81 -1.62 -3.15 3.70
C TYR A 81 -0.49 -2.88 4.70
N ALA A 82 0.72 -2.61 4.24
CA ALA A 82 1.82 -2.20 5.10
C ALA A 82 1.53 -0.85 5.77
N LEU A 83 1.01 0.12 5.02
CA LEU A 83 0.61 1.42 5.57
C LEU A 83 -0.49 1.23 6.60
N ARG A 84 -1.58 0.52 6.26
CA ARG A 84 -2.67 0.25 7.21
C ARG A 84 -2.18 -0.49 8.46
N TYR A 85 -1.26 -1.43 8.31
CA TYR A 85 -0.65 -2.10 9.44
C TYR A 85 0.09 -1.12 10.36
N VAL A 86 0.88 -0.20 9.80
CA VAL A 86 1.58 0.82 10.59
C VAL A 86 0.60 1.78 11.26
N GLU A 87 -0.47 2.19 10.58
CA GLU A 87 -1.53 3.03 11.17
C GLU A 87 -2.16 2.33 12.39
N LEU A 88 -2.52 1.06 12.26
CA LEU A 88 -3.08 0.27 13.37
C LEU A 88 -2.11 0.09 14.54
N MET A 89 -0.81 -0.04 14.25
CA MET A 89 0.22 -0.21 15.28
C MET A 89 0.60 1.09 16.00
N THR A 90 0.45 2.24 15.32
CA THR A 90 0.93 3.53 15.82
C THR A 90 -0.18 4.51 16.19
N GLY A 91 -1.41 4.30 15.69
CA GLY A 91 -2.53 5.22 15.83
C GLY A 91 -2.37 6.50 15.00
N HIS A 92 -1.49 6.51 14.01
CA HIS A 92 -1.24 7.65 13.14
C HIS A 92 -1.65 7.33 11.70
N ASP A 93 -2.51 8.17 11.12
CA ASP A 93 -2.89 8.08 9.72
C ASP A 93 -1.70 8.44 8.80
N LEU A 94 -1.58 7.72 7.68
CA LEU A 94 -0.47 7.86 6.76
C LEU A 94 -0.96 8.23 5.36
N ASP A 95 -0.43 9.35 4.85
CA ASP A 95 -0.70 9.82 3.50
C ASP A 95 0.40 9.33 2.52
N PRO A 96 0.12 8.35 1.64
CA PRO A 96 1.09 7.86 0.66
C PRO A 96 1.38 8.84 -0.49
N GLY A 97 0.49 9.81 -0.77
CA GLY A 97 0.69 10.86 -1.76
C GLY A 97 1.43 12.06 -1.20
N GLY A 98 1.39 12.23 0.12
CA GLY A 98 2.12 13.22 0.87
C GLY A 98 3.57 12.85 1.21
N GLN A 99 4.16 13.64 2.11
CA GLN A 99 5.45 13.30 2.70
C GLN A 99 5.23 12.35 3.88
N LEU A 100 5.54 11.07 3.67
CA LEU A 100 5.54 10.10 4.76
C LEU A 100 6.47 10.54 5.91
N PRO A 101 6.09 10.29 7.18
CA PRO A 101 6.92 10.63 8.34
C PRO A 101 8.29 9.95 8.30
N CYS A 102 9.34 10.62 8.79
CA CYS A 102 10.70 10.06 8.76
C CYS A 102 10.85 8.75 9.55
N TRP A 103 10.07 8.58 10.61
CA TRP A 103 10.06 7.37 11.43
C TRP A 103 9.47 6.16 10.71
N ILE A 104 8.78 6.33 9.57
CA ILE A 104 8.29 5.19 8.79
C ILE A 104 9.43 4.28 8.31
N GLY A 105 10.64 4.84 8.20
CA GLY A 105 11.86 4.10 7.89
C GLY A 105 12.17 2.99 8.88
N GLU A 106 11.72 3.12 10.14
CA GLU A 106 11.90 2.11 11.20
C GLU A 106 11.03 0.85 10.96
N TRP A 107 9.90 1.03 10.26
CA TRP A 107 9.00 -0.05 9.86
C TRP A 107 9.38 -0.66 8.52
N ALA A 108 10.23 0.03 7.78
CA ALA A 108 10.81 -0.37 6.51
C ALA A 108 12.20 -1.02 6.70
N VAL A 109 12.38 -1.83 7.75
CA VAL A 109 13.66 -2.52 8.00
C VAL A 109 13.51 -4.01 7.69
N PHE A 110 14.45 -4.53 6.89
CA PHE A 110 14.54 -5.94 6.49
C PHE A 110 15.84 -6.54 7.01
#